data_AF-A0A2G1WIY4-F1
#
_entry.id   AF-A0A2G1WIY4-F1
#
_cell.length_a   1.000
_cell.length_b   1.000
_cell.length_c   1.000
_cell.angle_alpha   90.00
_cell.angle_beta   90.00
_cell.angle_gamma   90.00
#
_symmetry.space_group_name_H-M   'P 1'
#
loop_
_entity.id
_entity.type
_entity.pdbx_description
1 polymer ?
#
loop_
_entity_poly.entity_id
_entity_poly.type
_entity_poly.pdbx_seq_one_letter_code
_entity_poly.pdbx_strand_id
1 'polypeptide(L)' 'MSVTPPGPIGDPLFGNGRQFADDPFSFMRACADSYGDVIRFDLGPRETYLLTNPADVERVLVAELRLPVAVGVGDEDAL' A
#
# COMPACT_ATOMS: atom_id res chain seq x y z
N MET A 1 13.80 -14.80 -12.20
CA MET A 1 12.74 -13.81 -12.52
C MET A 1 12.21 -13.28 -11.20
N SER A 2 12.68 -12.11 -10.77
CA SER A 2 12.05 -11.40 -9.66
C SER A 2 10.75 -10.82 -10.19
N VAL A 3 9.62 -11.48 -9.91
CA VAL A 3 8.29 -10.92 -10.15
C VAL A 3 8.08 -9.84 -9.12
N THR A 4 8.47 -8.62 -9.48
CA THR A 4 8.13 -7.43 -8.71
C THR A 4 6.60 -7.25 -8.79
N PRO A 5 5.91 -7.10 -7.65
CA PRO A 5 4.47 -6.91 -7.66
C PRO A 5 4.07 -5.71 -8.52
N PRO A 6 2.97 -5.82 -9.30
CA PRO A 6 2.48 -4.72 -10.10
C PRO A 6 1.99 -3.58 -9.22
N GLY A 7 1.97 -2.36 -9.75
CA GLY A 7 1.41 -1.23 -9.04
C GLY A 7 1.41 0.07 -9.83
N PRO A 8 0.69 1.08 -9.34
CA PRO A 8 0.53 2.35 -10.03
C PRO A 8 1.85 3.10 -10.14
N ILE A 9 2.15 3.59 -11.35
CA ILE A 9 3.29 4.48 -11.59
C ILE A 9 2.92 5.85 -11.04
N GLY A 10 3.52 6.20 -9.91
CA GLY A 10 3.30 7.50 -9.27
C GLY A 10 4.05 8.65 -9.94
N ASP A 11 3.69 9.88 -9.59
CA ASP A 11 4.38 11.08 -10.03
C ASP A 11 5.84 11.11 -9.55
N PRO A 12 6.77 11.73 -10.32
CA PRO A 12 8.20 11.66 -10.03
C PRO A 12 8.64 12.29 -8.70
N LEU A 13 7.81 13.14 -8.08
CA LEU A 13 8.14 13.82 -6.81
C LEU A 13 7.41 13.25 -5.59
N PHE A 14 6.21 12.67 -5.75
CA PHE A 14 5.37 12.22 -4.62
C PHE A 14 4.89 10.77 -4.75
N GLY A 15 5.27 10.06 -5.82
CA GLY A 15 4.73 8.74 -6.11
C GLY A 15 3.20 8.81 -6.22
N ASN A 16 2.52 7.94 -5.49
CA ASN A 16 1.06 7.93 -5.37
C ASN A 16 0.55 8.62 -4.09
N GLY A 17 1.46 9.25 -3.32
CA GLY A 17 1.16 9.82 -2.01
C GLY A 17 0.03 10.86 -2.03
N ARG A 18 -0.02 11.71 -3.06
CA ARG A 18 -1.07 12.73 -3.18
C ARG A 18 -2.45 12.16 -3.50
N GLN A 19 -2.51 11.08 -4.28
CA GLN A 19 -3.77 10.38 -4.59
C GLN A 19 -4.27 9.60 -3.39
N PHE A 20 -3.35 9.00 -2.62
CA PHE A 20 -3.66 8.34 -1.37
C PHE A 20 -4.18 9.32 -0.30
N ALA A 21 -3.61 10.52 -0.22
CA ALA A 21 -4.01 11.57 0.71
C ALA A 21 -5.45 12.07 0.49
N ASP A 22 -5.82 12.28 -0.78
CA ASP A 22 -7.11 12.85 -1.16
C ASP A 22 -8.29 11.91 -0.83
N ASP A 23 -8.17 10.63 -1.21
CA ASP A 23 -9.13 9.58 -0.87
C ASP A 23 -8.43 8.21 -0.78
N PRO A 24 -7.98 7.82 0.43
CA PRO A 24 -7.18 6.62 0.60
C PRO A 24 -7.97 5.35 0.28
N PHE A 25 -9.25 5.30 0.61
CA PHE A 25 -10.07 4.11 0.38
C PHE A 25 -10.40 3.93 -1.10
N SER A 26 -10.74 5.01 -1.81
CA SER A 26 -10.97 4.95 -3.26
C SER A 26 -9.68 4.60 -3.99
N PHE A 27 -8.53 5.15 -3.58
CA PHE A 27 -7.23 4.79 -4.14
C PHE A 27 -6.90 3.31 -3.94
N MET A 28 -7.00 2.80 -2.70
CA MET A 28 -6.73 1.39 -2.41
C MET A 28 -7.66 0.45 -3.19
N ARG A 29 -8.94 0.80 -3.31
CA ARG A 29 -9.90 0.02 -4.11
C ARG A 29 -9.55 0.02 -5.59
N ALA A 30 -9.21 1.18 -6.17
CA ALA A 30 -8.80 1.26 -7.57
C ALA A 30 -7.54 0.44 -7.84
N CYS A 31 -6.60 0.42 -6.90
CA CYS A 31 -5.40 -0.40 -6.99
C CYS A 31 -5.74 -1.91 -6.93
N ALA A 32 -6.64 -2.32 -6.03
CA ALA A 32 -7.12 -3.70 -5.94
C ALA A 32 -7.76 -4.18 -7.27
N ASP A 33 -8.66 -3.37 -7.84
CA ASP A 33 -9.33 -3.67 -9.10
C ASP A 33 -8.35 -3.76 -10.28
N SER A 34 -7.28 -2.95 -10.26
CA SER A 34 -6.33 -2.84 -11.38
C SER A 34 -5.17 -3.82 -11.33
N TYR A 35 -4.68 -4.16 -10.13
CA TYR A 35 -3.39 -4.84 -9.93
C TYR A 35 -3.50 -6.16 -9.13
N GLY A 36 -4.64 -6.43 -8.50
CA GLY A 36 -4.90 -7.68 -7.79
C GLY A 36 -4.42 -7.68 -6.34
N ASP A 37 -3.94 -8.83 -5.87
CA ASP A 37 -3.86 -9.12 -4.42
C ASP A 37 -2.67 -8.52 -3.68
N VAL A 38 -1.57 -8.25 -4.39
CA VAL A 38 -0.33 -7.70 -3.84
C VAL A 38 0.15 -6.57 -4.72
N ILE A 39 0.16 -5.38 -4.16
CA ILE A 39 0.37 -4.15 -4.92
C ILE A 39 1.49 -3.37 -4.28
N ARG A 40 2.43 -2.88 -5.10
CA ARG A 40 3.56 -2.08 -4.63
C ARG A 40 3.46 -0.65 -5.16
N PHE A 41 3.52 0.33 -4.26
CA PHE A 41 3.56 1.74 -4.63
C PHE A 41 4.32 2.58 -3.60
N ASP A 42 4.78 3.74 -4.03
CA ASP A 42 5.48 4.68 -3.16
C ASP A 42 4.51 5.71 -2.57
N LEU A 43 4.58 5.87 -1.24
CA LEU A 43 3.96 6.97 -0.49
C LEU A 43 5.08 7.92 -0.06
N GLY A 44 5.38 8.91 -0.91
CA GLY A 44 6.53 9.79 -0.72
C GLY A 44 7.84 8.96 -0.68
N PRO A 45 8.67 9.07 0.37
CA PRO A 45 9.93 8.31 0.46
C PRO A 45 9.77 6.86 0.92
N ARG A 46 8.54 6.40 1.20
CA ARG A 46 8.26 5.07 1.75
C ARG A 46 7.74 4.12 0.68
N GLU A 47 8.48 3.05 0.43
CA GLU A 47 7.99 1.91 -0.35
C GLU A 47 6.89 1.20 0.45
N THR A 48 5.71 1.08 -0.14
CA THR A 48 4.50 0.54 0.51
C THR A 48 3.96 -0.65 -0.26
N TYR A 49 3.49 -1.65 0.49
CA TYR A 49 2.81 -2.81 -0.05
C TYR A 49 1.37 -2.86 0.47
N LEU A 50 0.42 -2.97 -0.45
CA LEU A 50 -0.99 -3.19 -0.14
C LEU A 50 -1.32 -4.66 -0.41
N LEU A 51 -1.86 -5.32 0.62
CA LEU A 51 -2.39 -6.69 0.56
C LEU A 51 -3.90 -6.62 0.63
N THR A 52 -4.59 -7.15 -0.38
CA THR A 52 -6.06 -7.15 -0.42
C THR A 52 -6.65 -8.53 -0.17
N ASN A 53 -5.86 -9.58 -0.25
CA ASN A 53 -6.28 -10.94 0.10
C ASN A 53 -6.30 -11.12 1.64
N PRO A 54 -7.46 -11.46 2.24
CA PRO A 54 -7.59 -11.59 3.68
C PRO A 54 -6.67 -12.66 4.29
N ALA A 55 -6.36 -13.73 3.54
CA ALA A 55 -5.45 -14.78 4.04
C ALA A 55 -4.01 -14.26 4.20
N ASP A 56 -3.57 -13.39 3.29
CA ASP A 56 -2.24 -12.78 3.33
C ASP A 56 -2.16 -11.72 4.43
N VAL A 57 -3.23 -10.94 4.60
CA VAL A 57 -3.37 -9.97 5.71
C VAL A 57 -3.31 -10.70 7.06
N GLU A 58 -4.09 -11.78 7.24
CA GLU A 58 -4.06 -12.58 8.47
C GLU A 58 -2.66 -13.15 8.74
N ARG A 59 -2.03 -13.72 7.70
CA ARG A 59 -0.68 -14.27 7.84
C ARG A 59 0.32 -13.23 8.32
N VAL A 60 0.33 -12.05 7.71
CA VAL A 60 1.27 -10.98 8.08
C VAL A 60 0.94 -10.44 9.48
N LEU A 61 -0.34 -10.11 9.75
CA LEU A 61 -0.75 -9.46 10.99
C LEU A 61 -0.77 -10.38 12.21
N VAL A 62 -1.01 -11.68 12.02
CA VAL A 62 -1.27 -12.63 13.12
C VAL A 62 -0.17 -13.68 13.22
N ALA A 63 0.21 -14.29 12.10
CA ALA A 63 1.08 -15.47 12.13
C ALA A 63 2.57 -15.14 12.15
N GLU A 64 3.01 -14.09 11.44
CA GLU A 64 4.43 -13.81 11.22
C GLU A 64 4.96 -12.53 11.91
N LEU A 65 4.08 -11.65 12.39
CA LEU A 65 4.50 -10.38 12.99
C LEU A 65 5.18 -10.56 14.35
N ARG A 66 6.48 -10.20 14.41
CA ARG A 66 7.31 -10.19 15.63
C ARG A 66 7.81 -8.81 16.05
N LEU A 67 7.43 -7.75 15.34
CA LEU A 67 7.86 -6.36 15.59
C LEU A 67 6.64 -5.43 15.78
N PRO A 68 6.79 -4.28 16.47
CA PRO A 68 5.71 -3.30 16.55
C PRO A 68 5.43 -2.72 15.16
N VAL A 69 4.29 -3.07 14.58
CA VAL A 69 3.81 -2.49 13.32
C VAL A 69 3.03 -1.22 13.66
N ALA A 70 3.38 -0.10 13.02
CA ALA A 70 2.49 1.04 12.95
C ALA A 70 1.48 0.73 11.85
N VAL A 71 0.28 0.29 12.23
CA VAL A 71 -0.85 0.22 11.30
C VAL A 71 -1.26 1.66 11.01
N GLY A 72 -0.76 2.21 9.91
CA GLY A 72 -1.24 3.48 9.40
C GLY A 72 -2.58 3.27 8.72
N VAL A 73 -3.69 3.34 9.47
CA VAL A 73 -4.97 3.72 8.86
C VAL A 73 -4.90 5.23 8.73
N GLY A 74 -4.91 5.73 7.50
CA GLY A 74 -4.63 7.12 7.18
C GLY A 74 -5.29 8.11 8.14
N ASP A 75 -4.46 8.82 8.88
CA ASP A 75 -4.61 10.24 9.12
C ASP A 75 -3.22 10.84 8.99
N GLU A 76 -3.15 11.93 8.25
CA GLU A 76 -1.96 12.45 7.64
C GLU A 76 -1.32 13.45 8.59
N ASP A 77 -0.09 13.21 9.01
CA ASP A 77 0.84 14.33 9.12
C ASP A 77 1.12 14.82 7.68
N ALA A 78 0.12 15.50 7.12
CA ALA A 78 0.22 16.30 5.91
C ALA A 78 1.11 17.52 6.23
N LEU A 79 2.43 17.30 6.21
CA LEU A 79 3.49 18.30 6.05
C LEU A 79 4.64 17.73 5.22
#